data_AF-A0A3E2T8T9-F1
#
_entry.id   AF-A0A3E2T8T9-F1
#
_cell.length_a   1.000
_cell.length_b   1.000
_cell.length_c   1.000
_cell.angle_alpha   90.00
_cell.angle_beta   90.00
_cell.angle_gamma   90.00
#
_symmetry.space_group_name_H-M   'P 1'
#
loop_
_entity.id
_entity.type
_entity.pdbx_description
1 polymer ?
#
loop_
_entity_poly.entity_id
_entity_poly.type
_entity_poly.pdbx_seq_one_letter_code
_entity_poly.pdbx_strand_id
1 'polypeptide(L)'
;MLTRLVIDKDGYPVGTKGGTQDYSGNGWKFENDTLTLEPAAKTNYDFNSPELNPHRVAVNCPVTVDSNASITNGIFLKEVTGSALNGVFLNVPSGCENSAKKITVSDNGKITALKMSGEATALDSAANELYVVGQPTGTLYVTLSSGKVREVQLPLTADLELQLNDPKPEPKPEPKPEPKPEPKPEPEPETYTLKVVGGSFTTGERDALTSGTVPVDAEANVTLNPDAVPEGMVFDQWAISEESLLGNPNVAYNAESFTIPANAVEKGKTVTVEAQYREASIESEGPGILGTAAMIGTAGAGAAVLGYTGYMIGTELYLNTVLPAGAAIPNNAGELALLLWEAAGTPAPAALLPADAAPVQQALAWAIENLLLAPDASAEDSVSRWEVIRSWNQMKG
;
A
#
# COMPACT_ATOMS: atom_id res chain seq x y z
N MET A 1 21.18 25.12 -21.84
CA MET A 1 20.77 25.27 -20.43
C MET A 1 19.79 24.17 -20.14
N LEU A 2 20.01 23.37 -19.09
CA LEU A 2 18.98 22.44 -18.61
C LEU A 2 17.82 23.27 -18.08
N THR A 3 16.61 22.96 -18.54
CA THR A 3 15.39 23.67 -18.11
C THR A 3 14.84 23.15 -16.79
N ARG A 4 15.29 21.97 -16.33
CA ARG A 4 14.82 21.31 -15.10
C ARG A 4 15.99 20.87 -14.22
N LEU A 5 15.78 20.86 -12.90
CA LEU A 5 16.72 20.28 -11.94
C LEU A 5 16.75 18.76 -12.14
N VAL A 6 17.95 18.20 -12.25
CA VAL A 6 18.18 16.74 -12.24
C VAL A 6 19.38 16.47 -11.35
N ILE A 7 19.32 15.42 -10.53
CA ILE A 7 20.39 14.95 -9.66
C ILE A 7 21.15 13.82 -10.37
N ASP A 8 22.47 13.95 -10.40
CA ASP A 8 23.38 12.95 -10.95
C ASP A 8 23.63 11.80 -9.96
N LYS A 9 24.34 10.77 -10.43
CA LYS A 9 24.68 9.58 -9.63
C LYS A 9 25.52 9.87 -8.38
N ASP A 10 26.17 11.02 -8.30
CA ASP A 10 27.03 11.41 -7.18
C ASP A 10 26.28 12.30 -6.17
N GLY A 11 24.99 12.55 -6.41
CA GLY A 11 24.11 13.32 -5.52
C GLY A 11 24.15 14.83 -5.75
N TYR A 12 24.65 15.28 -6.89
CA TYR A 12 24.77 16.71 -7.24
C TYR A 12 23.87 17.10 -8.41
N PRO A 13 23.51 18.39 -8.58
CA PRO A 13 22.80 18.83 -9.76
C PRO A 13 23.61 18.60 -11.05
N VAL A 14 22.96 18.01 -12.07
CA VAL A 14 23.57 17.79 -13.38
C VAL A 14 24.03 19.13 -13.97
N GLY A 15 25.28 19.17 -14.44
CA GLY A 15 25.92 20.37 -14.97
C GLY A 15 26.99 20.95 -14.05
N THR A 16 26.95 20.61 -12.76
CA THR A 16 27.91 21.10 -11.74
C THR A 16 29.24 20.33 -11.73
N LYS A 17 29.37 19.26 -12.52
CA LYS A 17 30.53 18.33 -12.50
C LYS A 17 30.85 17.84 -11.08
N GLY A 18 29.90 17.15 -10.46
CA GLY A 18 30.06 16.66 -9.09
C GLY A 18 30.18 17.78 -8.06
N GLY A 19 29.42 18.86 -8.25
CA GLY A 19 29.39 19.99 -7.31
C GLY A 19 30.58 20.96 -7.38
N THR A 20 31.44 20.87 -8.39
CA THR A 20 32.65 21.73 -8.50
C THR A 20 32.48 22.98 -9.36
N GLN A 21 31.35 23.10 -10.07
CA GLN A 21 31.06 24.20 -10.97
C GLN A 21 29.69 24.79 -10.68
N ASP A 22 29.62 26.12 -10.75
CA ASP A 22 28.37 26.83 -10.71
C ASP A 22 27.51 26.46 -11.93
N TYR A 23 26.23 26.23 -11.69
CA TYR A 23 25.27 25.92 -12.75
C TYR A 23 23.87 26.35 -12.32
N SER A 24 23.06 26.79 -13.26
CA SER A 24 21.70 27.23 -12.97
C SER A 24 20.71 26.81 -14.05
N GLY A 25 19.46 26.74 -13.64
CA GLY A 25 18.33 26.40 -14.50
C GLY A 25 17.08 27.19 -14.10
N ASN A 26 15.94 26.79 -14.64
CA ASN A 26 14.69 27.45 -14.32
C ASN A 26 14.25 27.10 -12.89
N GLY A 27 14.27 28.09 -11.98
CA GLY A 27 13.82 27.93 -10.60
C GLY A 27 14.81 27.24 -9.66
N TRP A 28 16.07 27.06 -10.07
CA TRP A 28 17.12 26.56 -9.20
C TRP A 28 18.51 27.05 -9.65
N LYS A 29 19.44 27.13 -8.70
CA LYS A 29 20.85 27.37 -8.97
C LYS A 29 21.72 26.57 -8.02
N PHE A 30 22.92 26.24 -8.47
CA PHE A 30 23.98 25.67 -7.67
C PHE A 30 25.17 26.62 -7.72
N GLU A 31 25.47 27.27 -6.60
CA GLU A 31 26.54 28.26 -6.47
C GLU A 31 27.13 28.13 -5.05
N ASN A 32 28.45 28.32 -4.93
CA ASN A 32 29.16 28.20 -3.63
C ASN A 32 28.82 26.90 -2.89
N ASP A 33 28.92 25.77 -3.60
CA ASP A 33 28.63 24.42 -3.12
C ASP A 33 27.18 24.16 -2.67
N THR A 34 26.26 25.11 -2.88
CA THR A 34 24.88 25.05 -2.36
C THR A 34 23.86 25.03 -3.48
N LEU A 35 22.89 24.11 -3.40
CA LEU A 35 21.70 24.10 -4.25
C LEU A 35 20.62 25.00 -3.66
N THR A 36 20.21 26.04 -4.37
CA THR A 36 19.05 26.88 -4.02
C THR A 36 17.87 26.54 -4.91
N LEU A 37 16.71 26.25 -4.30
CA LEU A 37 15.43 26.05 -4.97
C LEU A 37 14.60 27.34 -4.87
N GLU A 38 14.53 28.09 -5.97
CA GLU A 38 13.90 29.42 -6.06
C GLU A 38 12.93 29.54 -7.26
N PRO A 39 11.90 28.68 -7.34
CA PRO A 39 10.98 28.70 -8.46
C PRO A 39 10.08 29.95 -8.44
N ALA A 40 9.77 30.48 -9.62
CA ALA A 40 8.87 31.63 -9.75
C ALA A 40 7.43 31.31 -9.31
N ALA A 41 7.01 30.06 -9.45
CA ALA A 41 5.71 29.56 -9.01
C ALA A 41 5.87 28.46 -7.95
N LYS A 42 4.82 28.23 -7.14
CA LYS A 42 4.81 27.17 -6.14
C LYS A 42 5.14 25.82 -6.79
N THR A 43 6.23 25.21 -6.34
CA THR A 43 6.76 23.97 -6.92
C THR A 43 7.14 23.01 -5.81
N ASN A 44 6.77 21.74 -6.00
CA ASN A 44 7.10 20.66 -5.09
C ASN A 44 8.23 19.83 -5.71
N TYR A 45 9.29 19.61 -4.96
CA TYR A 45 10.47 18.85 -5.37
C TYR A 45 10.47 17.49 -4.67
N ASP A 46 10.27 16.44 -5.45
CA ASP A 46 10.42 15.07 -4.98
C ASP A 46 11.79 14.53 -5.39
N PHE A 47 12.74 14.49 -4.45
CA PHE A 47 14.08 13.95 -4.69
C PHE A 47 14.15 12.43 -4.73
N ASN A 48 13.03 11.74 -4.57
CA ASN A 48 12.88 10.32 -4.82
C ASN A 48 12.18 10.04 -6.17
N SER A 49 11.69 11.06 -6.88
CA SER A 49 11.12 10.91 -8.23
C SER A 49 12.20 10.56 -9.25
N PRO A 50 11.97 9.61 -10.17
CA PRO A 50 12.93 9.28 -11.22
C PRO A 50 13.12 10.42 -12.23
N GLU A 51 12.23 11.40 -12.28
CA GLU A 51 12.38 12.56 -13.17
C GLU A 51 13.41 13.56 -12.66
N LEU A 52 13.43 13.80 -11.35
CA LEU A 52 14.36 14.70 -10.68
C LEU A 52 15.64 13.95 -10.31
N ASN A 53 15.53 12.73 -9.79
CA ASN A 53 16.65 11.92 -9.34
C ASN A 53 16.58 10.52 -9.98
N PRO A 54 17.01 10.37 -11.24
CA PRO A 54 16.98 9.10 -11.97
C PRO A 54 17.74 7.97 -11.28
N HIS A 55 18.80 8.32 -10.54
CA HIS A 55 19.65 7.39 -9.81
C HIS A 55 19.11 7.07 -8.41
N ARG A 56 18.17 7.87 -7.90
CA ARG A 56 17.54 7.74 -6.57
C ARG A 56 18.55 7.73 -5.42
N VAL A 57 19.67 8.43 -5.61
CA VAL A 57 20.75 8.57 -4.64
C VAL A 57 20.46 9.69 -3.65
N ALA A 58 21.13 9.71 -2.50
CA ALA A 58 21.01 10.82 -1.56
C ALA A 58 21.63 12.11 -2.12
N VAL A 59 21.03 13.24 -1.80
CA VAL A 59 21.53 14.57 -2.18
C VAL A 59 22.76 14.90 -1.35
N ASN A 60 23.88 15.17 -2.01
CA ASN A 60 25.20 15.33 -1.40
C ASN A 60 25.72 16.78 -1.40
N CYS A 61 24.80 17.74 -1.38
CA CYS A 61 25.12 19.15 -1.24
C CYS A 61 24.14 19.84 -0.29
N PRO A 62 24.54 20.95 0.37
CA PRO A 62 23.61 21.82 1.07
C PRO A 62 22.44 22.26 0.17
N VAL A 63 21.25 22.35 0.75
CA VAL A 63 20.03 22.75 0.03
C VAL A 63 19.35 23.91 0.76
N THR A 64 19.07 24.98 0.03
CA THR A 64 18.23 26.09 0.49
C THR A 64 16.90 26.08 -0.26
N VAL A 65 15.79 26.11 0.48
CA VAL A 65 14.43 26.02 -0.05
C VAL A 65 13.71 27.34 0.21
N ASP A 66 13.46 28.10 -0.85
CA ASP A 66 12.76 29.38 -0.75
C ASP A 66 11.24 29.20 -0.57
N SER A 67 10.55 30.31 -0.28
CA SER A 67 9.10 30.34 0.03
C SER A 67 8.16 29.74 -1.02
N ASN A 68 8.58 29.64 -2.29
CA ASN A 68 7.81 29.02 -3.37
C ASN A 68 8.21 27.57 -3.65
N ALA A 69 9.20 27.03 -2.94
CA ALA A 69 9.62 25.64 -3.06
C ALA A 69 9.15 24.83 -1.84
N SER A 70 8.83 23.56 -2.06
CA SER A 70 8.71 22.60 -0.98
C SER A 70 9.42 21.30 -1.36
N ILE A 71 9.93 20.58 -0.37
CA ILE A 71 10.46 19.23 -0.56
C ILE A 71 9.38 18.24 -0.14
N THR A 72 9.07 17.25 -0.97
CA THR A 72 8.05 16.23 -0.67
C THR A 72 8.65 14.89 -0.27
N ASN A 73 9.83 14.54 -0.78
CA ASN A 73 10.59 13.35 -0.38
C ASN A 73 12.07 13.55 -0.72
N GLY A 74 12.94 12.78 -0.06
CA GLY A 74 14.38 12.75 -0.36
C GLY A 74 15.23 12.26 0.80
N ILE A 75 16.49 11.95 0.51
CA ILE A 75 17.54 11.73 1.50
C ILE A 75 18.59 12.82 1.32
N PHE A 76 18.97 13.52 2.39
CA PHE A 76 19.89 14.65 2.35
C PHE A 76 21.07 14.42 3.29
N LEU A 77 22.27 14.44 2.73
CA LEU A 77 23.51 14.16 3.48
C LEU A 77 24.14 15.42 4.08
N LYS A 78 23.69 16.60 3.65
CA LYS A 78 24.20 17.91 4.07
C LYS A 78 23.07 18.75 4.65
N GLU A 79 23.42 19.95 5.10
CA GLU A 79 22.47 20.89 5.70
C GLU A 79 21.35 21.24 4.72
N VAL A 80 20.12 21.26 5.23
CA VAL A 80 18.95 21.73 4.49
C VAL A 80 18.27 22.82 5.30
N THR A 81 17.96 23.93 4.65
CA THR A 81 17.32 25.08 5.28
C THR A 81 16.09 25.47 4.47
N GLY A 82 14.95 25.64 5.16
CA GLY A 82 13.68 25.99 4.54
C GLY A 82 12.50 25.76 5.47
N SER A 83 11.33 26.23 5.09
CA SER A 83 10.11 26.13 5.92
C SER A 83 9.20 24.95 5.56
N ALA A 84 9.30 24.41 4.34
CA ALA A 84 8.46 23.33 3.85
C ALA A 84 9.32 22.11 3.45
N LEU A 85 9.72 21.34 4.46
CA LEU A 85 10.65 20.21 4.33
C LEU A 85 9.94 18.88 4.63
N ASN A 86 10.15 17.89 3.75
CA ASN A 86 9.66 16.53 3.94
C ASN A 86 10.70 15.50 3.46
N GLY A 87 11.28 14.71 4.36
CA GLY A 87 12.34 13.77 3.98
C GLY A 87 13.15 13.19 5.14
N VAL A 88 14.28 12.57 4.77
CA VAL A 88 15.27 11.99 5.68
C VAL A 88 16.56 12.79 5.59
N PHE A 89 17.11 13.17 6.73
CA PHE A 89 18.23 14.09 6.84
C PHE A 89 19.31 13.54 7.75
N LEU A 90 20.57 13.73 7.36
CA LEU A 90 21.72 13.36 8.19
C LEU A 90 21.89 14.31 9.38
N ASN A 91 21.47 15.57 9.22
CA ASN A 91 21.45 16.59 10.26
C ASN A 91 20.03 17.14 10.39
N VAL A 92 19.65 17.59 11.57
CA VAL A 92 18.38 18.29 11.78
C VAL A 92 18.36 19.56 10.92
N PRO A 93 17.37 19.73 10.01
CA PRO A 93 17.20 20.98 9.30
C PRO A 93 16.93 22.14 10.25
N SER A 94 17.51 23.31 9.98
CA SER A 94 17.33 24.52 10.79
C SER A 94 15.85 24.87 10.94
N GLY A 95 15.36 24.99 12.18
CA GLY A 95 13.95 25.28 12.50
C GLY A 95 13.04 24.04 12.61
N CYS A 96 13.58 22.83 12.43
CA CYS A 96 12.85 21.56 12.56
C CYS A 96 13.20 20.79 13.86
N GLU A 97 13.90 21.40 14.80
CA GLU A 97 14.44 20.74 16.00
C GLU A 97 13.36 20.14 16.90
N ASN A 98 12.17 20.74 16.92
CA ASN A 98 11.05 20.29 17.74
C ASN A 98 10.09 19.34 17.00
N SER A 99 10.19 19.22 15.68
CA SER A 99 9.28 18.43 14.84
C SER A 99 9.94 17.16 14.29
N ALA A 100 11.27 17.17 14.13
CA ALA A 100 12.04 16.03 13.66
C ALA A 100 11.87 14.80 14.56
N LYS A 101 11.79 13.63 13.94
CA LYS A 101 11.84 12.32 14.60
C LYS A 101 13.21 11.71 14.38
N LYS A 102 13.74 11.03 15.38
CA LYS A 102 15.09 10.49 15.37
C LYS A 102 15.10 9.00 15.06
N ILE A 103 16.03 8.57 14.21
CA ILE A 103 16.43 7.17 14.10
C ILE A 103 17.82 7.05 14.70
N THR A 104 17.98 6.23 15.74
CA THR A 104 19.28 5.92 16.36
C THR A 104 19.63 4.46 16.15
N VAL A 105 20.90 4.11 16.37
CA VAL A 105 21.35 2.72 16.40
C VAL A 105 21.82 2.36 17.80
N SER A 106 21.38 1.21 18.31
CA SER A 106 21.79 0.69 19.62
C SER A 106 23.30 0.45 19.69
N ASP A 107 23.83 0.31 20.90
CA ASP A 107 25.23 -0.08 21.17
C ASP A 107 26.29 0.83 20.51
N ASN A 108 25.95 2.11 20.28
CA ASN A 108 26.77 3.06 19.50
C ASN A 108 27.07 2.55 18.08
N GLY A 109 26.15 1.76 17.52
CA GLY A 109 26.19 1.31 16.16
C GLY A 109 26.20 2.49 15.19
N LYS A 110 26.71 2.23 14.00
CA LYS A 110 26.90 3.24 12.97
C LYS A 110 26.09 2.91 11.74
N ILE A 111 25.56 3.92 11.09
CA ILE A 111 24.90 3.87 9.80
C ILE A 111 25.96 4.10 8.74
N THR A 112 26.01 3.23 7.74
CA THR A 112 27.06 3.21 6.71
C THR A 112 26.51 3.39 5.30
N ALA A 113 25.22 3.11 5.06
CA ALA A 113 24.56 3.42 3.80
C ALA A 113 23.05 3.60 3.99
N LEU A 114 22.45 4.38 3.09
CA LEU A 114 21.02 4.70 3.08
C LEU A 114 20.43 4.43 1.70
N LYS A 115 19.18 3.98 1.67
CA LYS A 115 18.40 3.83 0.43
C LYS A 115 16.91 3.93 0.74
N MET A 116 16.20 4.77 0.00
CA MET A 116 14.72 4.75 -0.04
C MET A 116 14.23 3.94 -1.24
N SER A 117 14.87 4.12 -2.40
CA SER A 117 14.62 3.38 -3.63
C SER A 117 15.88 3.39 -4.50
N GLY A 118 15.99 2.50 -5.49
CA GLY A 118 17.15 2.51 -6.41
C GLY A 118 18.48 2.05 -5.81
N GLU A 119 19.57 2.81 -6.00
CA GLU A 119 20.91 2.46 -5.52
C GLU A 119 21.16 2.92 -4.07
N ALA A 120 21.95 2.14 -3.32
CA ALA A 120 22.31 2.53 -1.97
C ALA A 120 23.42 3.59 -1.98
N THR A 121 23.22 4.68 -1.23
CA THR A 121 24.24 5.70 -1.04
C THR A 121 25.07 5.39 0.20
N ALA A 122 26.36 5.09 0.00
CA ALA A 122 27.31 4.92 1.10
C ALA A 122 27.61 6.28 1.75
N LEU A 123 27.79 6.28 3.07
CA LEU A 123 28.14 7.49 3.82
C LEU A 123 29.67 7.59 3.93
N ASP A 124 30.22 8.75 3.54
CA ASP A 124 31.65 9.06 3.68
C ASP A 124 32.12 9.03 5.14
N SER A 125 31.21 9.31 6.06
CA SER A 125 31.42 9.23 7.49
C SER A 125 30.23 8.58 8.14
N ALA A 126 30.50 7.54 8.92
CA ALA A 126 29.45 6.77 9.54
C ALA A 126 28.70 7.62 10.58
N ALA A 127 27.37 7.66 10.47
CA ALA A 127 26.51 8.46 11.32
C ALA A 127 25.86 7.59 12.40
N ASN A 128 25.59 8.15 13.58
CA ASN A 128 24.91 7.41 14.64
C ASN A 128 23.40 7.65 14.62
N GLU A 129 22.96 8.68 13.89
CA GLU A 129 21.60 9.21 13.95
C GLU A 129 21.14 9.69 12.56
N LEU A 130 19.84 9.58 12.31
CA LEU A 130 19.15 10.23 11.20
C LEU A 130 17.93 10.97 11.73
N TYR A 131 17.47 11.94 10.95
CA TYR A 131 16.34 12.78 11.28
C TYR A 131 15.29 12.68 10.19
N VAL A 132 14.04 12.42 10.57
CA VAL A 132 12.89 12.39 9.68
C VAL A 132 12.06 13.63 9.97
N VAL A 133 11.86 14.47 8.95
CA VAL A 133 11.05 15.69 9.05
C VAL A 133 9.86 15.58 8.11
N GLY A 134 8.69 16.01 8.58
CA GLY A 134 7.44 15.94 7.85
C GLY A 134 6.81 14.54 7.89
N GLN A 135 6.14 14.17 6.80
CA GLN A 135 5.56 12.85 6.58
C GLN A 135 6.04 12.26 5.25
N PRO A 136 7.33 11.89 5.12
CA PRO A 136 7.80 11.22 3.92
C PRO A 136 7.20 9.81 3.88
N THR A 137 6.94 9.28 2.69
CA THR A 137 6.31 7.97 2.51
C THR A 137 7.27 6.97 1.88
N GLY A 138 7.08 5.69 2.19
CA GLY A 138 7.88 4.58 1.66
C GLY A 138 8.74 3.91 2.72
N THR A 139 9.69 3.09 2.26
CA THR A 139 10.54 2.26 3.12
C THR A 139 11.99 2.72 3.03
N LEU A 140 12.57 3.10 4.17
CA LEU A 140 13.98 3.43 4.30
C LEU A 140 14.77 2.18 4.68
N TYR A 141 15.74 1.83 3.86
CA TYR A 141 16.73 0.80 4.14
C TYR A 141 17.98 1.44 4.73
N VAL A 142 18.31 1.07 5.95
CA VAL A 142 19.46 1.56 6.71
C VAL A 142 20.48 0.45 6.82
N THR A 143 21.66 0.62 6.23
CA THR A 143 22.77 -0.33 6.39
C THR A 143 23.59 0.07 7.61
N LEU A 144 23.80 -0.87 8.51
CA LEU A 144 24.55 -0.68 9.74
C LEU A 144 26.02 -1.10 9.57
N SER A 145 26.89 -0.68 10.49
CA SER A 145 28.30 -1.07 10.55
C SER A 145 28.50 -2.56 10.82
N SER A 146 27.47 -3.27 11.30
CA SER A 146 27.44 -4.74 11.38
C SER A 146 27.26 -5.42 10.01
N GLY A 147 27.01 -4.65 8.94
CA GLY A 147 26.66 -5.14 7.61
C GLY A 147 25.19 -5.50 7.45
N LYS A 148 24.39 -5.42 8.53
CA LYS A 148 22.95 -5.69 8.47
C LYS A 148 22.19 -4.51 7.86
N VAL A 149 21.15 -4.84 7.09
CA VAL A 149 20.18 -3.87 6.59
C VAL A 149 18.94 -3.92 7.49
N ARG A 150 18.47 -2.75 7.90
CA ARG A 150 17.23 -2.56 8.66
C ARG A 150 16.22 -1.82 7.78
N GLU A 151 14.98 -2.29 7.79
CA GLU A 151 13.88 -1.65 7.11
C GLU A 151 13.12 -0.76 8.09
N VAL A 152 12.89 0.48 7.68
CA VAL A 152 12.18 1.50 8.46
C VAL A 152 11.02 2.00 7.63
N GLN A 153 9.80 1.76 8.11
CA GLN A 153 8.61 2.27 7.46
C GLN A 153 8.42 3.76 7.79
N LEU A 154 8.26 4.59 6.76
CA LEU A 154 7.96 6.02 6.88
C LEU A 154 6.47 6.29 6.60
N PRO A 155 5.88 7.33 7.21
CA PRO A 155 6.51 8.29 8.13
C PRO A 155 6.71 7.72 9.53
N LEU A 156 7.63 8.30 10.30
CA LEU A 156 7.81 7.95 11.70
C LEU A 156 6.72 8.58 12.57
N THR A 157 6.12 7.78 13.45
CA THR A 157 5.18 8.26 14.48
C THR A 157 5.89 8.63 15.78
N ALA A 158 7.05 8.02 16.06
CA ALA A 158 7.90 8.25 17.22
C ALA A 158 9.38 8.05 16.85
N ASP A 159 10.28 8.42 17.76
CA ASP A 159 11.70 8.11 17.62
C ASP A 159 11.90 6.58 17.59
N LEU A 160 12.83 6.11 16.78
CA LEU A 160 13.09 4.70 16.52
C LEU A 160 14.54 4.34 16.83
N GLU A 161 14.75 3.29 17.62
CA GLU A 161 16.08 2.74 17.88
C GLU A 161 16.25 1.41 17.12
N LEU A 162 17.24 1.37 16.22
CA LEU A 162 17.60 0.20 15.43
C LEU A 162 18.61 -0.66 16.20
N GLN A 163 18.27 -1.93 16.42
CA GLN A 163 19.18 -2.87 17.06
C GLN A 163 20.34 -3.23 16.13
N LEU A 164 21.59 -3.02 16.59
CA LEU A 164 22.80 -3.30 15.81
C LEU A 164 22.96 -4.79 15.45
N ASN A 165 22.57 -5.64 16.40
CA ASN A 165 22.58 -7.10 16.27
C ASN A 165 21.16 -7.64 16.41
N ASP A 166 20.95 -8.89 16.00
CA ASP A 166 19.67 -9.54 16.30
C ASP A 166 19.75 -10.01 17.75
N PRO A 167 18.64 -9.97 18.51
CA PRO A 167 18.61 -10.50 19.85
C PRO A 167 19.18 -11.92 19.84
N LYS A 168 20.11 -12.19 20.76
CA LYS A 168 20.72 -13.50 20.89
C LYS A 168 19.59 -14.52 21.09
N PRO A 169 19.57 -15.65 20.36
CA PRO A 169 18.61 -16.71 20.62
C PRO A 169 18.68 -17.05 22.11
N GLU A 170 17.56 -16.94 22.82
CA GLU A 170 17.54 -17.31 24.22
C GLU A 170 18.05 -18.75 24.37
N PRO A 171 18.92 -19.02 25.35
CA PRO A 171 19.41 -20.37 25.58
C PRO A 171 18.22 -21.26 25.90
N LYS A 172 18.03 -22.31 25.08
CA LYS A 172 17.07 -23.37 25.39
C LYS A 172 17.34 -23.88 26.80
N PRO A 173 16.32 -23.99 27.68
CA PRO A 173 16.52 -24.49 29.03
C PRO A 173 17.18 -25.88 29.02
N GLU A 174 18.23 -26.06 29.83
CA GLU A 174 18.82 -27.39 30.03
C GLU A 174 17.79 -28.36 30.66
N PRO A 175 17.77 -29.64 30.26
CA PRO A 175 16.84 -30.61 30.81
C PRO A 175 17.19 -30.95 32.27
N LYS A 176 16.25 -30.69 33.19
CA LYS A 176 16.32 -31.16 34.58
C LYS A 176 15.93 -32.65 34.67
N PRO A 177 16.42 -33.40 35.69
CA PRO A 177 16.10 -34.82 35.87
C PRO A 177 14.60 -35.05 36.06
N GLU A 178 14.05 -36.03 35.35
CA GLU A 178 12.62 -36.35 35.27
C GLU A 178 12.00 -36.77 36.62
N PRO A 179 10.88 -36.13 37.03
CA PRO A 179 9.85 -36.75 37.83
C PRO A 179 8.72 -37.29 36.92
N LYS A 180 8.00 -38.31 37.43
CA LYS A 180 6.94 -39.13 36.80
C LYS A 180 5.92 -38.36 35.92
N PRO A 181 5.31 -39.06 34.93
CA PRO A 181 4.57 -38.44 33.84
C PRO A 181 3.29 -37.73 34.31
N GLU A 182 3.20 -36.44 34.01
CA GLU A 182 1.95 -35.69 33.94
C GLU A 182 1.45 -35.64 32.47
N PRO A 183 0.15 -35.43 32.24
CA PRO A 183 -0.45 -35.48 30.90
C PRO A 183 0.12 -34.37 30.01
N LYS A 184 0.35 -34.67 28.73
CA LYS A 184 0.83 -33.68 27.73
C LYS A 184 -0.09 -32.45 27.71
N PRO A 185 0.47 -31.21 27.66
CA PRO A 185 -0.30 -30.05 27.26
C PRO A 185 -0.76 -30.23 25.81
N GLU A 186 -2.03 -29.93 25.52
CA GLU A 186 -2.52 -29.79 24.15
C GLU A 186 -1.68 -28.74 23.40
N PRO A 187 -1.43 -28.93 22.09
CA PRO A 187 -0.74 -27.93 21.27
C PRO A 187 -1.47 -26.59 21.34
N GLU A 188 -0.73 -25.50 21.56
CA GLU A 188 -1.30 -24.16 21.49
C GLU A 188 -1.98 -23.96 20.12
N PRO A 189 -3.23 -23.45 20.08
CA PRO A 189 -3.96 -23.29 18.84
C PRO A 189 -3.21 -22.33 17.93
N GLU A 190 -3.04 -22.70 16.67
CA GLU A 190 -2.47 -21.82 15.68
C GLU A 190 -3.43 -20.64 15.46
N THR A 191 -2.93 -19.40 15.48
CA THR A 191 -3.78 -18.20 15.40
C THR A 191 -3.31 -17.21 14.34
N TYR A 192 -4.23 -16.35 13.90
CA TYR A 192 -3.98 -15.15 13.10
C TYR A 192 -4.57 -13.92 13.81
N THR A 193 -4.15 -12.72 13.41
CA THR A 193 -4.70 -11.46 13.95
C THR A 193 -5.78 -10.93 13.02
N LEU A 194 -6.97 -10.64 13.56
CA LEU A 194 -8.07 -10.01 12.83
C LEU A 194 -8.34 -8.63 13.41
N LYS A 195 -8.37 -7.61 12.55
CA LYS A 195 -8.74 -6.24 12.88
C LYS A 195 -9.94 -5.82 12.04
N VAL A 196 -11.01 -5.37 12.70
CA VAL A 196 -12.23 -4.90 12.05
C VAL A 196 -12.44 -3.42 12.34
N VAL A 197 -12.58 -2.62 11.29
CA VAL A 197 -12.82 -1.18 11.34
C VAL A 197 -14.22 -0.89 10.79
N GLY A 198 -15.02 -0.10 11.50
CA GLY A 198 -16.44 0.12 11.16
C GLY A 198 -17.37 -1.03 11.55
N GLY A 199 -16.85 -2.07 12.22
CA GLY A 199 -17.61 -3.18 12.74
C GLY A 199 -16.90 -3.92 13.85
N SER A 200 -17.35 -5.14 14.10
CA SER A 200 -16.75 -6.05 15.07
C SER A 200 -16.77 -7.48 14.53
N PHE A 201 -16.08 -8.39 15.20
CA PHE A 201 -16.19 -9.81 14.92
C PHE A 201 -16.37 -10.64 16.20
N THR A 202 -16.99 -11.80 16.05
CA THR A 202 -17.10 -12.82 17.11
C THR A 202 -16.45 -14.13 16.68
N THR A 203 -15.93 -14.88 17.65
CA THR A 203 -15.39 -16.24 17.44
C THR A 203 -16.05 -17.17 18.45
N GLY A 204 -16.86 -18.12 17.98
CA GLY A 204 -17.69 -18.96 18.87
C GLY A 204 -18.61 -18.13 19.78
N GLU A 205 -18.61 -18.42 21.09
CA GLU A 205 -19.40 -17.72 22.12
C GLU A 205 -18.68 -16.51 22.75
N ARG A 206 -17.58 -16.04 22.17
CA ARG A 206 -16.83 -14.90 22.72
C ARG A 206 -17.50 -13.57 22.40
N ASP A 207 -17.24 -12.59 23.27
CA ASP A 207 -17.68 -11.20 23.07
C ASP A 207 -17.18 -10.63 21.74
N ALA A 208 -17.93 -9.67 21.20
CA ALA A 208 -17.58 -8.98 19.97
C ALA A 208 -16.33 -8.12 20.16
N LEU A 209 -15.35 -8.28 19.27
CA LEU A 209 -14.06 -7.59 19.30
C LEU A 209 -13.87 -6.75 18.03
N THR A 210 -13.15 -5.64 18.14
CA THR A 210 -12.69 -4.85 16.98
C THR A 210 -11.27 -5.22 16.55
N SER A 211 -10.53 -5.91 17.42
CA SER A 211 -9.20 -6.48 17.12
C SER A 211 -8.92 -7.63 18.07
N GLY A 212 -8.33 -8.72 17.57
CA GLY A 212 -7.96 -9.85 18.42
C GLY A 212 -7.32 -11.00 17.65
N THR A 213 -6.88 -12.02 18.39
CA THR A 213 -6.37 -13.27 17.83
C THR A 213 -7.48 -14.27 17.61
N VAL A 214 -7.50 -14.88 16.43
CA VAL A 214 -8.48 -15.88 16.00
C VAL A 214 -7.75 -17.19 15.73
N PRO A 215 -8.20 -18.34 16.29
CA PRO A 215 -7.68 -19.65 15.91
C PRO A 215 -7.89 -19.92 14.43
N VAL A 216 -6.87 -20.44 13.73
CA VAL A 216 -6.96 -20.74 12.29
C VAL A 216 -8.04 -21.77 11.98
N ASP A 217 -8.35 -22.66 12.93
CA ASP A 217 -9.37 -23.70 12.81
C ASP A 217 -10.77 -23.24 13.25
N ALA A 218 -10.91 -21.98 13.66
CA ALA A 218 -12.18 -21.38 14.05
C ALA A 218 -12.71 -20.44 12.97
N GLU A 219 -14.03 -20.33 12.89
CA GLU A 219 -14.70 -19.32 12.09
C GLU A 219 -14.78 -17.99 12.85
N ALA A 220 -14.73 -16.88 12.10
CA ALA A 220 -14.94 -15.55 12.64
C ALA A 220 -16.10 -14.86 11.91
N ASN A 221 -17.12 -14.43 12.65
CA ASN A 221 -18.26 -13.72 12.09
C ASN A 221 -18.01 -12.22 12.21
N VAL A 222 -17.82 -11.54 11.08
CA VAL A 222 -17.69 -10.09 11.00
C VAL A 222 -19.08 -9.48 10.86
N THR A 223 -19.36 -8.40 11.60
CA THR A 223 -20.64 -7.70 11.60
C THR A 223 -20.42 -6.20 11.64
N LEU A 224 -21.20 -5.47 10.84
CA LEU A 224 -21.19 -4.02 10.76
C LEU A 224 -21.63 -3.41 12.09
N ASN A 225 -20.98 -2.32 12.49
CA ASN A 225 -21.46 -1.50 13.59
C ASN A 225 -22.35 -0.39 13.00
N PRO A 226 -23.69 -0.42 13.19
CA PRO A 226 -24.57 0.60 12.64
C PRO A 226 -24.26 2.01 13.18
N ASP A 227 -23.75 2.12 14.41
CA ASP A 227 -23.37 3.40 15.00
C ASP A 227 -22.08 3.99 14.40
N ALA A 228 -21.31 3.17 13.67
CA ALA A 228 -20.11 3.61 12.96
C ALA A 228 -20.41 4.11 11.54
N VAL A 229 -21.65 3.96 11.06
CA VAL A 229 -22.09 4.46 9.74
C VAL A 229 -22.23 5.98 9.81
N PRO A 230 -21.52 6.76 8.97
CA PRO A 230 -21.66 8.21 8.96
C PRO A 230 -23.07 8.67 8.58
N GLU A 231 -23.51 9.80 9.13
CA GLU A 231 -24.83 10.37 8.85
C GLU A 231 -25.00 10.65 7.34
N GLY A 232 -26.10 10.18 6.75
CA GLY A 232 -26.37 10.33 5.31
C GLY A 232 -25.69 9.29 4.41
N MET A 233 -24.96 8.33 4.98
CA MET A 233 -24.33 7.23 4.25
C MET A 233 -25.03 5.88 4.53
N VAL A 234 -24.85 4.92 3.64
CA VAL A 234 -25.21 3.51 3.80
C VAL A 234 -23.97 2.63 3.61
N PHE A 235 -23.96 1.46 4.25
CA PHE A 235 -22.91 0.46 4.02
C PHE A 235 -22.88 0.03 2.56
N ASP A 236 -21.67 -0.08 2.02
CA ASP A 236 -21.42 -0.52 0.65
C ASP A 236 -20.83 -1.93 0.64
N GLN A 237 -19.67 -2.11 1.28
CA GLN A 237 -18.95 -3.39 1.34
C GLN A 237 -17.81 -3.37 2.37
N TRP A 238 -17.22 -4.53 2.63
CA TRP A 238 -15.99 -4.71 3.40
C TRP A 238 -14.75 -4.69 2.50
N ALA A 239 -13.77 -3.87 2.85
CA ALA A 239 -12.42 -3.94 2.29
C ALA A 239 -11.57 -4.91 3.11
N ILE A 240 -11.05 -5.97 2.48
CA ILE A 240 -10.30 -7.05 3.16
C ILE A 240 -8.87 -7.07 2.64
N SER A 241 -7.87 -7.12 3.55
CA SER A 241 -6.45 -7.05 3.20
C SER A 241 -5.82 -8.40 2.79
N GLU A 242 -6.50 -9.51 3.01
CA GLU A 242 -5.96 -10.87 2.79
C GLU A 242 -6.46 -11.46 1.48
N GLU A 243 -5.54 -11.69 0.54
CA GLU A 243 -5.82 -12.19 -0.81
C GLU A 243 -6.49 -13.57 -0.82
N SER A 244 -6.20 -14.45 0.14
CA SER A 244 -6.85 -15.77 0.21
C SER A 244 -8.35 -15.69 0.51
N LEU A 245 -8.80 -14.61 1.14
CA LEU A 245 -10.21 -14.33 1.37
C LEU A 245 -10.86 -13.64 0.17
N LEU A 246 -10.05 -12.96 -0.64
CA LEU A 246 -10.44 -12.27 -1.86
C LEU A 246 -10.63 -13.30 -2.99
N GLY A 247 -11.86 -13.80 -3.13
CA GLY A 247 -12.22 -14.83 -4.12
C GLY A 247 -12.82 -16.10 -3.51
N ASN A 248 -12.91 -16.18 -2.18
CA ASN A 248 -13.62 -17.28 -1.53
C ASN A 248 -15.15 -17.06 -1.66
N PRO A 249 -15.90 -17.97 -2.33
CA PRO A 249 -17.33 -17.79 -2.57
C PRO A 249 -18.19 -17.80 -1.28
N ASN A 250 -17.63 -18.26 -0.16
CA ASN A 250 -18.31 -18.29 1.13
C ASN A 250 -18.14 -16.98 1.94
N VAL A 251 -17.38 -16.02 1.43
CA VAL A 251 -17.12 -14.73 2.10
C VAL A 251 -17.98 -13.64 1.45
N ALA A 252 -19.11 -13.33 2.07
CA ALA A 252 -20.08 -12.34 1.58
C ALA A 252 -19.69 -10.89 1.95
N TYR A 253 -18.63 -10.36 1.35
CA TYR A 253 -18.08 -9.03 1.69
C TYR A 253 -19.03 -7.84 1.42
N ASN A 254 -20.11 -8.03 0.66
CA ASN A 254 -21.14 -7.03 0.40
C ASN A 254 -22.33 -7.09 1.36
N ALA A 255 -22.33 -8.05 2.30
CA ALA A 255 -23.33 -8.15 3.34
C ALA A 255 -22.88 -7.40 4.61
N GLU A 256 -23.84 -6.86 5.36
CA GLU A 256 -23.58 -6.22 6.65
C GLU A 256 -22.93 -7.17 7.66
N SER A 257 -23.02 -8.48 7.42
CA SER A 257 -22.26 -9.50 8.13
C SER A 257 -21.80 -10.63 7.20
N PHE A 258 -20.64 -11.20 7.50
CA PHE A 258 -20.12 -12.37 6.79
C PHE A 258 -19.22 -13.21 7.69
N THR A 259 -18.97 -14.45 7.28
CA THR A 259 -18.12 -15.39 8.01
C THR A 259 -16.78 -15.56 7.29
N ILE A 260 -15.68 -15.40 8.01
CA ILE A 260 -14.38 -15.88 7.59
C ILE A 260 -14.33 -17.38 7.93
N PRO A 261 -14.23 -18.27 6.92
CA PRO A 261 -14.25 -19.70 7.16
C PRO A 261 -12.98 -20.19 7.85
N ALA A 262 -13.10 -21.28 8.61
CA ALA A 262 -11.95 -21.96 9.21
C ALA A 262 -10.94 -22.37 8.13
N ASN A 263 -9.66 -22.23 8.47
CA ASN A 263 -8.48 -22.52 7.64
C ASN A 263 -8.33 -21.64 6.39
N ALA A 264 -9.08 -20.54 6.29
CA ALA A 264 -8.98 -19.62 5.16
C ALA A 264 -7.82 -18.62 5.26
N VAL A 265 -7.27 -18.45 6.47
CA VAL A 265 -6.18 -17.52 6.77
C VAL A 265 -4.99 -18.30 7.36
N GLU A 266 -3.80 -18.05 6.82
CA GLU A 266 -2.58 -18.70 7.31
C GLU A 266 -2.17 -18.20 8.71
N LYS A 267 -1.51 -19.08 9.47
CA LYS A 267 -0.98 -18.77 10.80
C LYS A 267 -0.07 -17.54 10.78
N GLY A 268 -0.25 -16.66 11.76
CA GLY A 268 0.60 -15.48 11.98
C GLY A 268 0.34 -14.31 11.02
N LYS A 269 -0.65 -14.42 10.12
CA LYS A 269 -1.08 -13.30 9.27
C LYS A 269 -1.86 -12.25 10.07
N THR A 270 -1.87 -11.03 9.52
CA THR A 270 -2.70 -9.94 10.02
C THR A 270 -3.70 -9.57 8.94
N VAL A 271 -4.98 -9.85 9.20
CA VAL A 271 -6.09 -9.54 8.32
C VAL A 271 -6.78 -8.28 8.83
N THR A 272 -6.91 -7.29 7.96
CA THR A 272 -7.71 -6.08 8.23
C THR A 272 -8.97 -6.14 7.38
N VAL A 273 -10.11 -5.88 8.02
CA VAL A 273 -11.44 -5.83 7.40
C VAL A 273 -12.03 -4.46 7.74
N GLU A 274 -12.36 -3.65 6.75
CA GLU A 274 -12.80 -2.27 6.95
C GLU A 274 -14.10 -1.96 6.21
N ALA A 275 -15.13 -1.50 6.92
CA ALA A 275 -16.41 -1.13 6.33
C ALA A 275 -16.24 0.10 5.43
N GLN A 276 -16.79 0.03 4.23
CA GLN A 276 -16.88 1.12 3.28
C GLN A 276 -18.33 1.60 3.18
N TYR A 277 -18.50 2.90 2.93
CA TYR A 277 -19.81 3.56 2.91
C TYR A 277 -20.01 4.36 1.62
N ARG A 278 -21.27 4.59 1.25
CA ARG A 278 -21.70 5.40 0.11
C ARG A 278 -22.88 6.31 0.49
N GLU A 279 -23.10 7.41 -0.22
CA GLU A 279 -24.20 8.33 0.07
C GLU A 279 -25.58 7.68 -0.15
N ALA A 280 -26.50 7.91 0.78
CA ALA A 280 -27.86 7.34 0.74
C ALA A 280 -28.76 7.97 -0.33
N SER A 281 -28.42 9.17 -0.83
CA SER A 281 -29.18 9.96 -1.80
C SER A 281 -29.02 9.49 -3.25
N ILE A 282 -28.12 8.54 -3.51
CA ILE A 282 -28.12 7.80 -4.76
C ILE A 282 -29.17 6.69 -4.61
N GLU A 283 -30.45 7.06 -4.76
CA GLU A 283 -31.45 6.09 -5.20
C GLU A 283 -31.01 5.62 -6.59
N SER A 284 -30.26 4.52 -6.59
CA SER A 284 -29.94 3.76 -7.79
C SER A 284 -31.24 3.10 -8.22
N GLU A 285 -32.06 3.79 -9.00
CA GLU A 285 -32.99 3.09 -9.88
C GLU A 285 -32.13 2.23 -10.84
N GLY A 286 -31.97 0.95 -10.48
CA GLY A 286 -31.19 -0.05 -11.21
C GLY A 286 -29.81 -0.32 -10.58
N PRO A 287 -29.39 -1.59 -10.40
CA PRO A 287 -28.12 -1.92 -9.77
C PRO A 287 -26.96 -1.62 -10.72
N GLY A 288 -26.07 -0.71 -10.31
CA GLY A 288 -24.81 -0.46 -10.99
C GLY A 288 -24.81 0.77 -11.88
N ILE A 289 -24.73 1.95 -11.26
CA ILE A 289 -24.21 3.16 -11.92
C ILE A 289 -23.00 3.65 -11.12
N LEU A 290 -21.82 3.15 -11.50
CA LEU A 290 -20.58 3.93 -11.47
C LEU A 290 -20.77 5.08 -12.47
N GLY A 291 -21.43 6.14 -12.03
CA GLY A 291 -21.55 7.38 -12.77
C GLY A 291 -20.75 8.44 -12.03
N THR A 292 -19.49 8.64 -12.44
CA THR A 292 -18.68 9.85 -12.26
C THR A 292 -19.23 10.88 -11.26
N ALA A 293 -19.21 10.58 -9.96
CA ALA A 293 -19.42 11.59 -8.94
C ALA A 293 -18.05 12.18 -8.62
N ALA A 294 -17.76 13.31 -9.27
CA ALA A 294 -16.74 14.22 -8.80
C ALA A 294 -17.04 14.58 -7.35
N MET A 295 -16.33 13.97 -6.39
CA MET A 295 -16.31 14.45 -5.02
C MET A 295 -15.51 15.76 -5.01
N ILE A 296 -16.21 16.86 -5.34
CA ILE A 296 -15.75 18.19 -5.00
C ILE A 296 -15.65 18.21 -3.48
N GLY A 297 -14.41 18.21 -2.99
CA GLY A 297 -14.11 18.45 -1.59
C GLY A 297 -14.80 19.73 -1.14
N THR A 298 -15.86 19.59 -0.36
CA THR A 298 -16.49 20.72 0.32
C THR A 298 -16.41 20.44 1.80
N ALA A 299 -15.63 21.27 2.48
CA ALA A 299 -15.36 21.21 3.90
C ALA A 299 -16.66 21.23 4.72
N GLY A 300 -16.80 20.30 5.67
CA GLY A 300 -17.88 20.30 6.66
C GLY A 300 -17.92 19.04 7.50
N ALA A 301 -17.09 18.99 8.56
CA ALA A 301 -17.17 18.09 9.72
C ALA A 301 -17.43 16.57 9.50
N GLY A 302 -16.38 15.76 9.64
CA GLY A 302 -16.49 14.34 10.02
C GLY A 302 -15.83 13.36 9.06
N ALA A 303 -14.65 12.88 9.46
CA ALA A 303 -13.86 11.71 9.02
C ALA A 303 -14.29 10.84 7.81
N ALA A 304 -13.28 10.56 6.97
CA ALA A 304 -13.10 9.39 6.09
C ALA A 304 -13.73 9.40 4.68
N VAL A 305 -13.08 10.13 3.76
CA VAL A 305 -13.07 9.82 2.29
C VAL A 305 -11.63 9.54 1.85
N LEU A 306 -10.92 8.67 2.59
CA LEU A 306 -9.54 8.24 2.26
C LEU A 306 -9.44 6.74 1.91
N GLY A 307 -10.42 5.90 2.27
CA GLY A 307 -10.40 4.47 1.97
C GLY A 307 -10.76 4.12 0.52
N TYR A 308 -11.82 4.73 -0.01
CA TYR A 308 -12.40 4.36 -1.31
C TYR A 308 -11.45 4.57 -2.51
N THR A 309 -10.71 5.68 -2.53
CA THR A 309 -9.76 5.98 -3.62
C THR A 309 -8.50 5.13 -3.56
N GLY A 310 -7.99 4.78 -2.37
CA GLY A 310 -6.82 3.90 -2.22
C GLY A 310 -7.08 2.46 -2.64
N TYR A 311 -8.28 1.95 -2.39
CA TYR A 311 -8.69 0.58 -2.70
C TYR A 311 -8.94 0.33 -4.19
N MET A 312 -9.57 1.28 -4.91
CA MET A 312 -9.70 1.20 -6.37
C MET A 312 -8.34 1.18 -7.06
N ILE A 313 -7.36 1.96 -6.56
CA ILE A 313 -6.00 1.97 -7.09
C ILE A 313 -5.32 0.61 -6.88
N GLY A 314 -5.48 -0.02 -5.72
CA GLY A 314 -4.89 -1.33 -5.43
C GLY A 314 -5.46 -2.47 -6.29
N THR A 315 -6.78 -2.51 -6.47
CA THR A 315 -7.45 -3.55 -7.28
C THR A 315 -7.24 -3.36 -8.78
N GLU A 316 -7.24 -2.12 -9.28
CA GLU A 316 -6.88 -1.84 -10.67
C GLU A 316 -5.39 -2.11 -10.94
N LEU A 317 -4.49 -1.83 -9.98
CA LEU A 317 -3.08 -2.19 -10.10
C LEU A 317 -2.89 -3.71 -10.16
N TYR A 318 -3.58 -4.47 -9.29
CA TYR A 318 -3.56 -5.93 -9.34
C TYR A 318 -4.07 -6.43 -10.70
N LEU A 319 -5.25 -5.99 -11.14
CA LEU A 319 -5.82 -6.37 -12.44
C LEU A 319 -4.89 -6.03 -13.61
N ASN A 320 -4.23 -4.87 -13.60
CA ASN A 320 -3.26 -4.49 -14.63
C ASN A 320 -1.99 -5.37 -14.65
N THR A 321 -1.71 -6.12 -13.58
CA THR A 321 -0.60 -7.07 -13.52
C THR A 321 -1.01 -8.49 -13.89
N VAL A 322 -2.24 -8.91 -13.58
CA VAL A 322 -2.70 -10.30 -13.81
C VAL A 322 -3.45 -10.50 -15.12
N LEU A 323 -4.10 -9.46 -15.65
CA LEU A 323 -4.76 -9.51 -16.96
C LEU A 323 -3.71 -9.48 -18.09
N PRO A 324 -4.07 -9.93 -19.31
CA PRO A 324 -3.17 -9.87 -20.45
C PRO A 324 -2.68 -8.44 -20.72
N ALA A 325 -1.40 -8.28 -21.07
CA ALA A 325 -0.81 -6.97 -21.27
C ALA A 325 -1.59 -6.13 -22.31
N GLY A 326 -2.10 -4.99 -21.89
CA GLY A 326 -2.90 -4.08 -22.73
C GLY A 326 -4.40 -4.39 -22.78
N ALA A 327 -4.90 -5.40 -22.04
CA ALA A 327 -6.32 -5.64 -21.88
C ALA A 327 -6.97 -4.52 -21.05
N ALA A 328 -8.13 -4.04 -21.49
CA ALA A 328 -8.94 -3.14 -20.69
C ALA A 328 -9.58 -3.91 -19.53
N ILE A 329 -9.72 -3.27 -18.37
CA ILE A 329 -10.47 -3.83 -17.24
C ILE A 329 -11.96 -3.83 -17.62
N PRO A 330 -12.64 -5.00 -17.63
CA PRO A 330 -14.05 -5.09 -18.00
C PRO A 330 -14.96 -4.26 -17.09
N ASN A 331 -15.97 -3.63 -17.70
CA ASN A 331 -16.98 -2.84 -17.00
C ASN A 331 -18.38 -3.49 -17.04
N ASN A 332 -18.60 -4.43 -17.96
CA ASN A 332 -19.82 -5.22 -18.06
C ASN A 332 -19.52 -6.72 -18.28
N ALA A 333 -20.53 -7.57 -18.10
CA ALA A 333 -20.40 -9.01 -18.17
C ALA A 333 -20.04 -9.50 -19.57
N GLY A 334 -20.43 -8.77 -20.63
CA GLY A 334 -20.02 -9.05 -22.00
C GLY A 334 -18.51 -8.89 -22.21
N GLU A 335 -17.94 -7.78 -21.74
CA GLU A 335 -16.49 -7.52 -21.77
C GLU A 335 -15.72 -8.55 -20.94
N LEU A 336 -16.23 -8.90 -19.75
CA LEU A 336 -15.61 -9.90 -18.89
C LEU A 336 -15.68 -11.29 -19.52
N ALA A 337 -16.82 -11.68 -20.07
CA ALA A 337 -16.99 -12.94 -20.77
C ALA A 337 -16.02 -13.05 -21.95
N LEU A 338 -15.91 -12.01 -22.78
CA LEU A 338 -14.98 -11.98 -23.91
C LEU A 338 -13.53 -12.15 -23.46
N LEU A 339 -13.11 -11.40 -22.43
CA LEU A 339 -11.75 -11.47 -21.89
C LEU A 339 -11.40 -12.88 -21.39
N LEU A 340 -12.31 -13.51 -20.64
CA LEU A 340 -12.11 -14.87 -20.13
C LEU A 340 -12.09 -15.90 -21.26
N TRP A 341 -13.04 -15.78 -22.19
CA TRP A 341 -13.18 -16.69 -23.30
C TRP A 341 -11.99 -16.66 -24.26
N GLU A 342 -11.47 -15.46 -24.57
CA GLU A 342 -10.25 -15.29 -25.35
C GLU A 342 -9.03 -15.86 -24.62
N ALA A 343 -8.91 -15.59 -23.32
CA ALA A 343 -7.81 -16.13 -22.51
C ALA A 343 -7.84 -17.66 -22.38
N ALA A 344 -9.02 -18.28 -22.49
CA ALA A 344 -9.22 -19.73 -22.53
C ALA A 344 -9.03 -20.34 -23.94
N GLY A 345 -8.72 -19.54 -24.96
CA GLY A 345 -8.50 -20.00 -26.33
C GLY A 345 -9.78 -20.17 -27.16
N THR A 346 -10.84 -19.43 -26.83
CA THR A 346 -12.12 -19.39 -27.55
C THR A 346 -12.81 -20.77 -27.76
N PRO A 347 -12.98 -21.57 -26.69
CA PRO A 347 -13.69 -22.85 -26.78
C PRO A 347 -15.17 -22.68 -27.16
N ALA A 348 -15.71 -23.56 -28.01
CA ALA A 348 -17.14 -23.50 -28.35
C ALA A 348 -18.02 -23.79 -27.10
N PRO A 349 -19.05 -22.98 -26.81
CA PRO A 349 -19.99 -23.27 -25.72
C PRO A 349 -20.80 -24.54 -26.00
N ALA A 350 -21.23 -25.22 -24.95
CA ALA A 350 -22.09 -26.39 -25.03
C ALA A 350 -23.54 -26.03 -25.41
N ALA A 351 -23.98 -24.81 -25.09
CA ALA A 351 -25.27 -24.26 -25.47
C ALA A 351 -25.39 -24.16 -26.99
N LEU A 352 -26.52 -24.65 -27.51
CA LEU A 352 -26.87 -24.52 -28.93
C LEU A 352 -27.28 -23.08 -29.24
N LEU A 353 -26.32 -22.28 -29.70
CA LEU A 353 -26.53 -20.91 -30.15
C LEU A 353 -26.87 -20.87 -31.66
N PRO A 354 -27.54 -19.80 -32.14
CA PRO A 354 -27.72 -19.55 -33.58
C PRO A 354 -26.37 -19.57 -34.32
N ALA A 355 -26.37 -20.02 -35.59
CA ALA A 355 -25.15 -20.13 -36.39
C ALA A 355 -24.46 -18.77 -36.65
N ASP A 356 -25.19 -17.67 -36.48
CA ASP A 356 -24.74 -16.28 -36.62
C ASP A 356 -24.58 -15.56 -35.26
N ALA A 357 -24.53 -16.30 -34.15
CA ALA A 357 -24.37 -15.72 -32.81
C ALA A 357 -23.10 -14.87 -32.70
N ALA A 358 -23.26 -13.66 -32.17
CA ALA A 358 -22.16 -12.73 -31.99
C ALA A 358 -21.11 -13.29 -31.01
N PRO A 359 -19.82 -12.93 -31.14
CA PRO A 359 -18.76 -13.42 -30.24
C PRO A 359 -19.08 -13.25 -28.75
N VAL A 360 -19.68 -12.12 -28.37
CA VAL A 360 -20.08 -11.85 -26.98
C VAL A 360 -21.14 -12.83 -26.46
N GLN A 361 -22.05 -13.31 -27.32
CA GLN A 361 -23.07 -14.28 -26.95
C GLN A 361 -22.47 -15.68 -26.74
N GLN A 362 -21.48 -16.03 -27.56
CA GLN A 362 -20.72 -17.28 -27.42
C GLN A 362 -19.89 -17.27 -26.13
N ALA A 363 -19.21 -16.14 -25.87
CA ALA A 363 -18.42 -15.93 -24.67
C ALA A 363 -19.26 -15.98 -23.39
N LEU A 364 -20.42 -15.30 -23.37
CA LEU A 364 -21.34 -15.32 -22.22
C LEU A 364 -21.85 -16.72 -21.93
N ALA A 365 -22.31 -17.45 -22.96
CA ALA A 365 -22.78 -18.81 -22.81
C ALA A 365 -21.68 -19.70 -22.20
N TRP A 366 -20.46 -19.63 -22.74
CA TRP A 366 -19.33 -20.40 -22.22
C TRP A 366 -18.96 -20.00 -20.78
N ALA A 367 -18.91 -18.71 -20.47
CA ALA A 367 -18.55 -18.23 -19.13
C ALA A 367 -19.59 -18.64 -18.07
N ILE A 368 -20.88 -18.63 -18.42
CA ILE A 368 -21.97 -19.11 -17.54
C ILE A 368 -21.88 -20.62 -17.34
N GLU A 369 -21.66 -21.40 -18.40
CA GLU A 369 -21.50 -22.86 -18.32
C GLU A 369 -20.36 -23.29 -17.39
N ASN A 370 -19.28 -22.50 -17.36
CA ASN A 370 -18.10 -22.75 -16.52
C ASN A 370 -18.18 -22.08 -15.14
N LEU A 371 -19.37 -21.55 -14.77
CA LEU A 371 -19.61 -20.89 -13.49
C LEU A 371 -18.69 -19.69 -13.24
N LEU A 372 -18.21 -19.04 -14.30
CA LEU A 372 -17.40 -17.84 -14.23
C LEU A 372 -18.29 -16.58 -14.15
N LEU A 373 -19.54 -16.67 -14.58
CA LEU A 373 -20.55 -15.60 -14.46
C LEU A 373 -21.85 -16.15 -13.84
N ALA A 374 -22.70 -15.23 -13.38
CA ALA A 374 -24.02 -15.58 -12.86
C ALA A 374 -24.90 -16.23 -13.96
N PRO A 375 -25.76 -17.21 -13.62
CA PRO A 375 -26.52 -17.98 -14.59
C PRO A 375 -27.54 -17.16 -15.40
N ASP A 376 -27.90 -15.98 -14.93
CA ASP A 376 -28.82 -15.02 -15.53
C ASP A 376 -28.11 -13.74 -16.03
N ALA A 377 -26.78 -13.72 -16.05
CA ALA A 377 -26.01 -12.56 -16.49
C ALA A 377 -26.29 -12.18 -17.95
N SER A 378 -26.66 -10.91 -18.16
CA SER A 378 -26.78 -10.25 -19.46
C SER A 378 -25.49 -9.54 -19.84
N ALA A 379 -25.22 -9.37 -21.13
CA ALA A 379 -24.00 -8.72 -21.64
C ALA A 379 -23.79 -7.30 -21.08
N GLU A 380 -24.89 -6.58 -20.88
CA GLU A 380 -24.90 -5.19 -20.41
C GLU A 380 -24.84 -5.08 -18.88
N ASP A 381 -24.93 -6.22 -18.16
CA ASP A 381 -24.89 -6.20 -16.71
C ASP A 381 -23.53 -5.70 -16.26
N SER A 382 -23.54 -4.64 -15.45
CA SER A 382 -22.33 -4.07 -14.86
C SER A 382 -21.57 -5.13 -14.06
N VAL A 383 -20.26 -5.17 -14.22
CA VAL A 383 -19.38 -6.01 -13.40
C VAL A 383 -18.45 -5.17 -12.55
N SER A 384 -18.31 -5.56 -11.30
CA SER A 384 -17.35 -4.98 -10.37
C SER A 384 -15.93 -5.48 -10.67
N ARG A 385 -14.91 -4.71 -10.27
CA ARG A 385 -13.50 -5.15 -10.35
C ARG A 385 -13.26 -6.49 -9.64
N TRP A 386 -14.07 -6.82 -8.61
CA TRP A 386 -13.98 -8.09 -7.91
C TRP A 386 -14.52 -9.27 -8.69
N GLU A 387 -15.62 -9.09 -9.40
CA GLU A 387 -16.13 -10.12 -10.30
C GLU A 387 -15.11 -10.41 -11.39
N VAL A 388 -14.43 -9.39 -11.90
CA VAL A 388 -13.30 -9.57 -12.83
C VAL A 388 -12.18 -10.41 -12.19
N ILE A 389 -11.72 -10.07 -10.98
CA ILE A 389 -10.65 -10.81 -10.28
C ILE A 389 -11.05 -12.27 -10.02
N ARG A 390 -12.25 -12.49 -9.47
CA ARG A 390 -12.76 -13.82 -9.13
C ARG A 390 -12.82 -14.69 -10.37
N SER A 391 -13.48 -14.22 -11.42
CA SER A 391 -13.69 -15.00 -12.64
C SER A 391 -12.37 -15.26 -13.37
N TRP A 392 -11.43 -14.31 -13.33
CA TRP A 392 -10.08 -14.49 -13.88
C TRP A 392 -9.29 -15.57 -13.14
N ASN A 393 -9.27 -15.52 -11.81
CA ASN A 393 -8.54 -16.49 -10.98
C ASN A 393 -9.15 -17.89 -11.07
N GLN A 394 -10.48 -17.99 -11.07
CA GLN A 394 -11.20 -19.26 -11.22
C GLN A 394 -10.96 -19.93 -12.57
N MET A 395 -10.80 -19.15 -13.64
CA MET A 395 -10.45 -19.69 -14.97
C MET A 395 -8.99 -20.18 -15.05
N LYS A 396 -8.09 -19.61 -14.25
CA LYS A 396 -6.65 -19.95 -14.24
C LYS A 396 -6.29 -21.10 -13.31
N GLY A 397 -7.03 -21.29 -12.23
CA GLY A 397 -6.93 -22.45 -11.33
C GLY A 397 -7.51 -23.71 -11.96
#